data_AF-A0A9X2PB98-F1
#
_entry.id   AF-A0A9X2PB98-F1
#
_cell.length_a   1.000
_cell.length_b   1.000
_cell.length_c   1.000
_cell.angle_alpha   90.00
_cell.angle_beta   90.00
_cell.angle_gamma   90.00
#
_symmetry.space_group_name_H-M   'P 1'
#
loop_
_entity.id
_entity.type
_entity.pdbx_description
1 polymer ?
#
loop_
_entity_poly.entity_id
_entity_poly.type
_entity_poly.pdbx_seq_one_letter_code
_entity_poly.pdbx_strand_id
1 'polypeptide(L)'
;MAPDNASLIFKITPRAPWRAAEAAGRFTGAPVDLADGFIHFSTAGQVAETAAKHFAGQADLLLVAVRTATLELGLLRWEVSRGGALFPHLYGPLPLDAVAWVRELPLGPDGRHRFPPDIFPSSEEG
;
A
#
# COMPACT_ATOMS: atom_id res chain seq x y z
N MET A 1 -8.25 7.37 16.88
CA MET A 1 -7.65 8.52 16.18
C MET A 1 -7.17 8.01 14.83
N ALA A 2 -7.52 8.68 13.73
CA ALA A 2 -6.85 8.44 12.46
C ALA A 2 -5.39 8.92 12.61
N PRO A 3 -4.39 8.16 12.12
CA PRO A 3 -2.99 8.54 12.28
C PRO A 3 -2.71 9.87 11.57
N ASP A 4 -1.73 10.62 12.09
CA ASP A 4 -1.30 11.92 11.59
C ASP A 4 -1.09 11.91 10.06
N ASN A 5 -1.46 13.02 9.40
CA ASN A 5 -1.32 13.19 7.94
C ASN A 5 0.15 13.15 7.46
N ALA A 6 1.13 13.05 8.36
CA ALA A 6 2.54 12.80 8.02
C ALA A 6 2.89 11.31 7.82
N SER A 7 1.90 10.40 7.94
CA SER A 7 2.12 8.95 7.90
C SER A 7 2.29 8.40 6.49
N LEU A 8 3.05 7.30 6.37
CA LEU A 8 3.11 6.49 5.15
C LEU A 8 2.00 5.43 5.14
N ILE A 9 1.35 5.28 3.99
CA ILE A 9 0.48 4.15 3.68
C ILE A 9 1.05 3.36 2.51
N PHE A 10 0.72 2.09 2.43
CA PHE A 10 1.39 1.13 1.55
C PHE A 10 0.43 0.48 0.57
N LYS A 11 0.84 0.39 -0.68
CA LYS A 11 0.18 -0.40 -1.72
C LYS A 11 1.08 -1.55 -2.14
N ILE A 12 0.50 -2.75 -2.21
CA ILE A 12 1.10 -3.89 -2.91
C ILE A 12 0.47 -3.96 -4.29
N THR A 13 1.29 -4.04 -5.32
CA THR A 13 0.82 -4.15 -6.71
C THR A 13 1.82 -4.91 -7.57
N PRO A 14 1.38 -5.66 -8.59
CA PRO A 14 2.30 -6.25 -9.56
C PRO A 14 3.11 -5.18 -10.30
N ARG A 15 4.34 -5.51 -10.73
CA ARG A 15 5.21 -4.54 -11.42
C ARG A 15 4.63 -4.00 -12.73
N ALA A 16 3.93 -4.83 -13.49
CA ALA A 16 3.37 -4.44 -14.79
C ALA A 16 2.37 -3.26 -14.72
N PRO A 17 1.29 -3.29 -13.90
CA PRO A 17 0.39 -2.15 -13.75
C PRO A 17 1.09 -0.93 -13.14
N TRP A 18 2.10 -1.11 -12.29
CA TRP A 18 2.90 0.00 -11.79
C TRP A 18 3.69 0.71 -12.90
N ARG A 19 4.38 -0.05 -13.76
CA ARG A 19 5.13 0.50 -14.90
C ARG A 19 4.23 1.31 -15.84
N ALA A 20 3.02 0.84 -16.08
CA ALA A 20 2.03 1.59 -16.87
C ALA A 20 1.64 2.91 -16.18
N ALA A 21 1.49 2.91 -14.86
CA ALA A 21 1.20 4.11 -14.08
C ALA A 21 2.36 5.11 -14.06
N GLU A 22 3.61 4.64 -14.02
CA GLU A 22 4.79 5.51 -14.15
C GLU A 22 4.79 6.25 -15.49
N ALA A 23 4.47 5.56 -16.59
CA ALA A 23 4.35 6.18 -17.91
C ALA A 23 3.18 7.17 -17.99
N ALA A 24 2.09 6.92 -17.25
CA ALA A 24 0.90 7.76 -17.23
C ALA A 24 0.96 8.91 -16.20
N GLY A 25 1.96 8.93 -15.30
CA GLY A 25 2.07 9.88 -14.19
C GLY A 25 1.06 9.67 -13.05
N ARG A 26 0.22 8.64 -13.12
CA ARG A 26 -0.80 8.32 -12.10
C ARG A 26 -1.13 6.83 -12.09
N PHE A 27 -1.41 6.29 -10.90
CA PHE A 27 -1.87 4.92 -10.72
C PHE A 27 -3.38 4.91 -10.47
N THR A 28 -4.14 4.22 -11.33
CA THR A 28 -5.61 4.19 -11.28
C THR A 28 -6.17 3.02 -10.48
N GLY A 29 -5.32 2.17 -9.90
CA GLY A 29 -5.73 0.97 -9.18
C GLY A 29 -5.40 -0.34 -9.91
N ALA A 30 -5.29 -1.41 -9.13
CA ALA A 30 -5.28 -2.79 -9.61
C ALA A 30 -6.72 -3.24 -9.94
N PRO A 31 -6.93 -4.42 -10.58
CA PRO A 31 -8.27 -4.87 -10.96
C PRO A 31 -9.30 -4.88 -9.81
N VAL A 32 -8.88 -5.25 -8.59
CA VAL A 32 -9.74 -5.22 -7.40
C VAL A 32 -10.12 -3.80 -6.98
N ASP A 33 -9.20 -2.85 -7.08
CA ASP A 33 -9.46 -1.45 -6.74
C ASP A 33 -10.48 -0.83 -7.70
N LEU A 34 -10.37 -1.18 -8.99
CA LEU A 34 -11.31 -0.72 -10.01
C LEU A 34 -12.71 -1.33 -9.81
N ALA A 35 -12.78 -2.59 -9.37
CA ALA A 35 -14.04 -3.26 -9.07
C ALA A 35 -14.73 -2.66 -7.83
N ASP A 36 -13.95 -2.34 -6.79
CA ASP A 36 -14.47 -1.80 -5.53
C ASP A 36 -14.68 -0.27 -5.57
N GLY A 37 -14.08 0.42 -6.56
CA GLY A 37 -14.25 1.85 -6.79
C GLY A 37 -13.28 2.75 -6.01
N PHE A 38 -12.28 2.17 -5.33
CA PHE A 38 -11.25 2.89 -4.59
C PHE A 38 -9.95 2.07 -4.50
N ILE A 39 -8.82 2.75 -4.33
CA ILE A 39 -7.51 2.10 -4.20
C ILE A 39 -7.28 1.69 -2.74
N HIS A 40 -7.10 0.39 -2.52
CA HIS A 40 -6.80 -0.17 -1.21
C HIS A 40 -5.36 0.12 -0.81
N PHE A 41 -5.18 0.70 0.37
CA PHE A 41 -3.88 0.80 1.02
C PHE A 41 -3.90 0.04 2.36
N SER A 42 -2.72 -0.14 2.95
CA SER A 42 -2.52 -0.70 4.27
C SER A 42 -1.56 0.18 5.06
N THR A 43 -1.68 0.24 6.38
CA THR A 43 -0.64 0.81 7.24
C THR A 43 0.55 -0.16 7.38
N ALA A 44 1.65 0.30 7.97
CA ALA A 44 2.80 -0.54 8.31
C ALA A 44 2.41 -1.79 9.11
N GLY A 45 1.53 -1.64 10.11
CA GLY A 45 1.04 -2.76 10.93
C GLY A 45 0.09 -3.72 10.20
N GLN A 46 -0.41 -3.34 9.01
CA GLN A 46 -1.39 -4.12 8.25
C GLN A 46 -0.80 -4.78 7.01
N VAL A 47 0.23 -4.19 6.40
CA VAL A 47 0.69 -4.55 5.06
C VAL A 47 1.23 -5.98 4.97
N ALA A 48 1.89 -6.48 6.02
CA ALA A 48 2.39 -7.86 6.07
C ALA A 48 1.25 -8.88 6.05
N GLU A 49 0.18 -8.65 6.82
CA GLU A 49 -1.01 -9.50 6.80
C GLU A 49 -1.75 -9.41 5.46
N THR A 50 -1.81 -8.20 4.86
CA THR A 50 -2.37 -8.02 3.52
C THR A 50 -1.64 -8.86 2.49
N ALA A 51 -0.30 -8.86 2.50
CA ALA A 51 0.50 -9.70 1.62
C ALA A 51 0.21 -11.20 1.83
N ALA A 52 0.22 -11.65 3.09
CA ALA A 52 -0.01 -13.06 3.41
C ALA A 52 -1.41 -13.55 3.00
N LYS A 53 -2.44 -12.69 3.05
CA LYS A 53 -3.82 -13.07 2.70
C LYS A 53 -4.11 -13.02 1.21
N HIS A 54 -3.61 -12.01 0.50
CA HIS A 54 -4.05 -11.72 -0.87
C HIS A 54 -2.98 -12.00 -1.92
N PHE A 55 -1.71 -12.08 -1.52
CA PHE A 55 -0.58 -12.15 -2.43
C PHE A 55 0.34 -13.34 -2.18
N ALA A 56 -0.02 -14.25 -1.26
CA ALA A 56 0.80 -15.42 -0.92
C ALA A 56 1.22 -16.22 -2.17
N GLY A 57 2.51 -16.57 -2.24
CA GLY A 57 3.08 -17.29 -3.39
C GLY A 57 3.23 -16.48 -4.68
N GLN A 58 2.77 -15.23 -4.72
CA GLN A 58 2.89 -14.38 -5.90
C GLN A 58 4.25 -13.66 -5.94
N ALA A 59 4.94 -13.77 -7.06
CA ALA A 59 6.18 -13.05 -7.34
C ALA A 59 5.92 -11.75 -8.13
N ASP A 60 7.00 -11.00 -8.40
CA ASP A 60 6.98 -9.76 -9.20
C ASP A 60 6.01 -8.69 -8.65
N LEU A 61 6.07 -8.52 -7.34
CA LEU A 61 5.33 -7.50 -6.61
C LEU A 61 6.24 -6.33 -6.23
N LEU A 62 5.60 -5.17 -6.12
CA LEU A 62 6.19 -3.95 -5.60
C LEU A 62 5.46 -3.53 -4.33
N LEU A 63 6.21 -2.94 -3.42
CA LEU A 63 5.72 -2.19 -2.28
C LEU A 63 5.89 -0.70 -2.58
N VAL A 64 4.77 0.00 -2.65
CA VAL A 64 4.72 1.45 -2.91
C VAL A 64 4.34 2.15 -1.62
N ALA A 65 5.20 3.04 -1.13
CA ALA A 65 4.88 3.89 0.02
C ALA A 65 4.38 5.26 -0.46
N VAL A 66 3.30 5.72 0.13
CA VAL A 66 2.61 6.97 -0.24
C VAL A 66 2.51 7.86 0.99
N ARG A 67 2.84 9.14 0.83
CA ARG A 67 2.65 10.16 1.87
C ARG A 67 1.18 10.56 1.91
N THR A 68 0.54 10.45 3.06
CA THR A 68 -0.88 10.87 3.18
C THR A 68 -1.05 12.38 3.05
N ALA A 69 -0.07 13.18 3.52
CA ALA A 69 -0.07 14.64 3.42
C ALA A 69 -0.11 15.19 1.98
N THR A 70 0.34 14.41 1.01
CA THR A 70 0.40 14.83 -0.41
C THR A 70 -0.84 14.40 -1.19
N LEU A 71 -1.76 13.65 -0.58
CA LEU A 71 -3.00 13.25 -1.22
C LEU A 71 -4.02 14.39 -1.19
N GLU A 72 -4.88 14.44 -2.20
CA GLU A 72 -5.96 15.40 -2.26
C GLU A 72 -6.89 15.26 -1.05
N LEU A 73 -7.20 16.40 -0.43
CA LEU A 73 -8.01 16.45 0.78
C LEU A 73 -9.42 15.90 0.50
N GLY A 74 -9.84 14.92 1.30
CA GLY A 74 -11.17 14.31 1.19
C GLY A 74 -11.25 13.07 0.29
N LEU A 75 -10.19 12.75 -0.47
CA LEU A 75 -10.15 11.50 -1.24
C LEU A 75 -9.65 10.30 -0.42
N LEU A 76 -8.79 10.53 0.57
CA LEU A 76 -8.35 9.49 1.49
C LEU A 76 -9.38 9.31 2.62
N ARG A 77 -9.96 8.12 2.73
CA ARG A 77 -10.89 7.73 3.79
C ARG A 77 -10.34 6.58 4.60
N TRP A 78 -10.61 6.59 5.89
CA TRP A 78 -10.28 5.51 6.81
C TRP A 78 -11.55 4.76 7.15
N GLU A 79 -11.69 3.53 6.66
CA GLU A 79 -12.93 2.77 6.75
C GLU A 79 -12.70 1.45 7.48
N VAL A 80 -13.69 1.02 8.27
CA VAL A 80 -13.61 -0.23 9.01
C VAL A 80 -13.63 -1.38 8.02
N SER A 81 -12.65 -2.27 8.12
CA SER A 81 -12.55 -3.47 7.30
C SER A 81 -12.27 -4.67 8.21
N ARG A 82 -11.34 -5.53 7.82
CA ARG A 82 -11.03 -6.78 8.54
C ARG A 82 -10.69 -6.55 10.01
N GLY A 83 -11.29 -7.37 10.88
CA GLY A 83 -11.02 -7.36 12.32
C GLY A 83 -11.42 -6.07 13.04
N GLY A 84 -12.27 -5.24 12.45
CA GLY A 84 -12.66 -3.95 13.03
C GLY A 84 -11.60 -2.85 12.88
N ALA A 85 -10.48 -3.13 12.21
CA ALA A 85 -9.42 -2.14 11.99
C ALA A 85 -9.76 -1.21 10.82
N LEU A 86 -9.27 0.03 10.91
CA LEU A 86 -9.43 1.04 9.85
C LEU A 86 -8.38 0.83 8.75
N PHE A 87 -8.82 0.75 7.51
CA PHE A 87 -7.96 0.68 6.32
C PHE A 87 -8.04 2.00 5.54
N PRO A 88 -6.90 2.51 5.03
CA PRO A 88 -6.89 3.67 4.16
C PRO A 88 -7.35 3.30 2.75
N HIS A 89 -8.37 4.01 2.25
CA HIS A 89 -8.91 3.88 0.89
C HIS A 89 -8.83 5.22 0.18
N LEU A 90 -8.26 5.24 -1.03
CA LEU A 90 -8.20 6.44 -1.86
C LEU A 90 -9.28 6.39 -2.94
N TYR A 91 -10.21 7.34 -2.89
CA TYR A 91 -11.30 7.49 -3.85
C TYR A 91 -10.85 8.35 -5.03
N GLY A 92 -9.99 7.79 -5.87
CA GLY A 92 -9.45 8.48 -7.05
C GLY A 92 -8.10 7.90 -7.48
N PRO A 93 -7.52 8.42 -8.58
CA PRO A 93 -6.18 8.02 -8.99
C PRO A 93 -5.13 8.49 -7.97
N LEU A 94 -4.13 7.64 -7.73
CA LEU A 94 -2.93 8.01 -6.98
C LEU A 94 -1.98 8.81 -7.89
N PRO A 95 -1.72 10.09 -7.60
CA PRO A 95 -0.68 10.83 -8.31
C PRO A 95 0.72 10.32 -7.92
N LEU A 96 1.65 10.26 -8.89
CA LEU A 96 2.98 9.70 -8.63
C LEU A 96 3.87 10.64 -7.77
N ASP A 97 3.57 11.93 -7.67
CA ASP A 97 4.28 12.85 -6.75
C ASP A 97 4.00 12.55 -5.27
N ALA A 98 2.87 11.92 -4.97
CA ALA A 98 2.53 11.47 -3.61
C ALA A 98 3.32 10.24 -3.17
N VAL A 99 4.00 9.57 -4.11
CA VAL A 99 4.80 8.38 -3.84
C VAL A 99 6.11 8.79 -3.16
N ALA A 100 6.34 8.21 -1.99
CA ALA A 100 7.59 8.41 -1.26
C ALA A 100 8.73 7.60 -1.85
N TRP A 101 8.45 6.33 -2.13
CA TRP A 101 9.37 5.39 -2.73
C TRP A 101 8.62 4.15 -3.22
N VAL A 102 9.28 3.40 -4.10
CA VAL A 102 8.84 2.11 -4.60
C VAL A 102 9.99 1.12 -4.39
N ARG A 103 9.70 -0.04 -3.81
CA ARG A 103 10.69 -1.09 -3.60
C ARG A 103 10.14 -2.43 -4.06
N GLU A 104 11.04 -3.31 -4.47
CA GLU A 104 10.68 -4.69 -4.77
C GLU A 104 10.19 -5.39 -3.51
N LEU A 105 9.19 -6.27 -3.68
CA LEU A 105 8.64 -7.08 -2.60
C LEU A 105 8.91 -8.56 -2.94
N PRO A 106 10.14 -9.06 -2.70
CA PRO A 106 10.53 -10.40 -3.13
C PRO A 106 9.83 -11.48 -2.29
N LEU A 107 9.49 -12.58 -2.96
CA LEU A 107 8.92 -13.78 -2.34
C LEU A 107 10.03 -14.62 -1.71
N GLY A 108 9.91 -14.91 -0.42
CA GLY A 108 10.78 -15.81 0.33
C GLY A 108 10.52 -17.28 0.02
N PRO A 109 11.46 -18.17 0.39
CA PRO A 109 11.31 -19.63 0.21
C PRO A 109 10.17 -20.23 1.05
N ASP A 110 9.68 -19.51 2.05
CA ASP A 110 8.53 -19.85 2.89
C ASP A 110 7.19 -19.41 2.29
N GLY A 111 7.18 -18.87 1.07
CA GLY A 111 5.99 -18.35 0.40
C GLY A 111 5.50 -17.01 0.94
N ARG A 112 6.30 -16.33 1.78
CA ARG A 112 5.98 -15.01 2.34
C ARG A 112 6.89 -13.92 1.78
N HIS A 113 6.35 -12.72 1.66
CA HIS A 113 7.09 -11.58 1.13
C HIS A 113 8.05 -11.00 2.17
N ARG A 114 9.24 -10.61 1.70
CA ARG A 114 10.23 -9.92 2.54
C ARG A 114 10.04 -8.42 2.43
N PHE A 115 9.67 -7.81 3.55
CA PHE A 115 9.46 -6.37 3.66
C PHE A 115 10.76 -5.66 4.05
N PRO A 116 10.96 -4.40 3.62
CA PRO A 116 12.07 -3.59 4.12
C PRO A 116 11.94 -3.38 5.63
N PRO A 117 13.02 -3.55 6.42
CA PRO A 117 12.95 -3.48 7.88
C PRO A 117 12.53 -2.09 8.39
N ASP A 118 12.85 -1.03 7.65
CA ASP A 118 12.58 0.37 8.00
C ASP A 118 11.10 0.78 7.95
N ILE A 119 10.21 -0.09 7.47
CA ILE A 119 8.76 0.20 7.45
C ILE A 119 8.06 -0.22 8.74
N PHE A 120 8.66 -1.14 9.49
CA PHE A 120 8.14 -1.54 10.79
C PHE A 120 8.76 -0.63 11.83
N PRO A 121 8.01 -0.21 12.86
CA PRO A 121 8.63 0.45 13.99
C PRO A 121 9.76 -0.46 14.48
N SER A 122 10.97 0.09 14.64
CA SER A 122 12.02 -0.58 15.39
C SER A 122 11.37 -1.07 16.66
N SER A 123 11.44 -2.37 16.94
CA SER A 123 11.18 -2.86 18.27
C SER A 123 12.23 -2.21 19.16
N GLU A 124 11.94 -1.01 19.67
CA GLU A 124 12.68 -0.45 20.78
C GLU A 124 12.50 -1.48 21.91
N GLU A 125 13.63 -2.08 22.26
CA GLU A 125 13.76 -3.04 23.35
C GLU A 125 13.20 -2.44 24.65
N GLY A 126 12.48 -3.26 25.42
CA GLY A 126 12.49 -3.23 26.89
C GLY A 126 11.75 -2.10 27.59
#